data_AF-A0A6G1AF73-F1
#
_entry.id   AF-A0A6G1AF73-F1
#
_cell.length_a   1.000
_cell.length_b   1.000
_cell.length_c   1.000
_cell.angle_alpha   90.00
_cell.angle_beta   90.00
_cell.angle_gamma   90.00
#
_symmetry.space_group_name_H-M   'P 1'
#
loop_
_entity.id
_entity.type
_entity.pdbx_description
1 polymer ?
#
loop_
_entity_poly.entity_id
_entity_poly.type
_entity_poly.pdbx_seq_one_letter_code
_entity_poly.pdbx_strand_id
1 'polypeptide(L)'
;LTAAYEALNQSNPDVTESCWLCYDIQPPYYEAVGLTAPYNTSNEIFPAGCKWDQKKPGLTLQAVSGKGTCLGTLPPNGCPVCSLNNYSKAQSKWIIPPSGGWWICSQTGLTPCLNTQVFNSSAEYRVMVLVFPKINYHSEGDLYDLWTGGTPTQQIIRTKREALTITLAALFG
;
A
#
# COMPACT_ATOMS: atom_id res chain seq x y z
N LEU A 1 -8.45 3.53 10.15
CA LEU A 1 -7.85 2.85 11.32
C LEU A 1 -8.72 1.70 11.85
N THR A 2 -10.05 1.80 11.87
CA THR A 2 -10.95 0.72 12.36
C THR A 2 -10.67 -0.65 11.74
N ALA A 3 -10.64 -0.77 10.41
CA ALA A 3 -10.36 -2.04 9.74
C ALA A 3 -8.97 -2.62 10.08
N ALA A 4 -7.98 -1.74 10.32
CA ALA A 4 -6.64 -2.18 10.72
C ALA A 4 -6.63 -2.68 12.17
N TYR A 5 -7.37 -2.01 13.07
CA TYR A 5 -7.58 -2.48 14.43
C TYR A 5 -8.29 -3.83 14.46
N GLU A 6 -9.38 -4.00 13.69
CA GLU A 6 -10.12 -5.26 13.61
C GLU A 6 -9.22 -6.40 13.10
N ALA A 7 -8.43 -6.16 12.05
CA ALA A 7 -7.48 -7.14 11.54
C ALA A 7 -6.37 -7.48 12.56
N LEU A 8 -5.84 -6.47 13.26
CA LEU A 8 -4.81 -6.68 14.28
C LEU A 8 -5.37 -7.45 15.48
N ASN A 9 -6.56 -7.09 15.96
CA ASN A 9 -7.22 -7.75 17.09
C ASN A 9 -7.55 -9.21 16.77
N GLN A 10 -8.01 -9.50 15.54
CA GLN A 10 -8.26 -10.87 15.11
C GLN A 10 -6.98 -11.72 14.99
N SER A 11 -5.86 -11.10 14.61
CA SER A 11 -4.59 -11.83 14.40
C SER A 11 -3.76 -11.96 15.68
N ASN A 12 -3.77 -10.95 16.53
CA ASN A 12 -3.08 -10.90 17.80
C ASN A 12 -3.86 -9.98 18.77
N PRO A 13 -4.83 -10.53 19.54
CA PRO A 13 -5.67 -9.73 20.42
C PRO A 13 -4.87 -9.07 21.56
N ASP A 14 -3.80 -9.73 22.03
CA ASP A 14 -2.99 -9.27 23.17
C ASP A 14 -2.33 -7.92 22.89
N VAL A 15 -1.94 -7.64 21.65
CA VAL A 15 -1.37 -6.33 21.28
C VAL A 15 -2.44 -5.26 21.09
N THR A 16 -3.73 -5.58 21.11
CA THR A 16 -4.82 -4.61 20.92
C THR A 16 -5.56 -4.20 22.18
N GLU A 17 -5.17 -4.74 23.34
CA GLU A 17 -5.77 -4.42 24.63
C GLU A 17 -5.52 -2.95 25.03
N SER A 18 -4.28 -2.47 24.87
CA SER A 18 -3.90 -1.07 25.06
C SER A 18 -2.87 -0.63 24.01
N CYS A 19 -3.33 -0.06 22.89
CA CYS A 19 -2.43 0.36 21.81
C CYS A 19 -2.85 1.63 21.06
N TRP A 20 -1.88 2.17 20.33
CA TRP A 20 -2.07 3.27 19.40
C TRP A 20 -1.74 2.81 17.98
N LEU A 21 -2.65 3.10 17.05
CA LEU A 21 -2.44 2.90 15.62
C LEU A 21 -2.27 4.27 14.96
N CYS A 22 -1.10 4.47 14.35
CA CYS A 22 -0.74 5.73 13.71
C CYS A 22 -0.49 5.50 12.22
N TYR A 23 -0.94 6.42 11.37
CA TYR A 23 -0.47 6.40 9.98
C TYR A 23 1.01 6.72 9.92
N ASP A 24 1.75 5.97 9.12
CA ASP A 24 3.14 6.30 8.85
C ASP A 24 3.20 7.52 7.92
N ILE A 25 3.91 8.55 8.37
CA ILE A 25 4.12 9.80 7.63
C ILE A 25 5.40 9.75 6.78
N GLN A 26 6.14 8.65 6.81
CA GLN A 26 7.33 8.44 5.98
C GLN A 26 6.95 7.69 4.69
N PRO A 27 7.33 8.22 3.52
CA PRO A 27 7.16 7.50 2.27
C PRO A 27 7.87 6.12 2.26
N PRO A 28 7.27 5.09 1.63
CA PRO A 28 5.95 5.10 1.00
C PRO A 28 4.82 5.08 2.04
N TYR A 29 3.85 5.98 1.88
CA TYR A 29 2.67 6.11 2.77
C TYR A 29 1.69 4.92 2.71
N TYR A 30 1.89 4.05 1.73
CA TYR A 30 1.10 2.86 1.49
C TYR A 30 2.03 1.67 1.39
N GLU A 31 1.51 0.50 1.70
CA GLU A 31 2.17 -0.76 1.48
C GLU A 31 1.31 -1.68 0.61
N ALA A 32 1.95 -2.66 -0.01
CA ALA A 32 1.28 -3.64 -0.86
C ALA A 32 1.57 -5.04 -0.35
N VAL A 33 0.53 -5.85 -0.20
CA VAL A 33 0.66 -7.28 0.13
C VAL A 33 0.18 -8.11 -1.04
N GLY A 34 0.96 -9.12 -1.43
CA GLY A 34 0.60 -10.08 -2.48
C GLY A 34 -0.76 -10.74 -2.21
N LEU A 35 -1.62 -10.72 -3.22
CA LEU A 35 -2.95 -11.30 -3.19
C LEU A 35 -2.99 -12.52 -4.11
N THR A 36 -3.17 -13.70 -3.52
CA THR A 36 -3.35 -14.95 -4.29
C THR A 36 -4.85 -15.20 -4.47
N ALA A 37 -5.42 -14.63 -5.54
CA ALA A 37 -6.83 -14.72 -5.87
C ALA A 37 -7.05 -14.86 -7.39
N PRO A 38 -8.22 -15.41 -7.82
CA PRO A 38 -8.62 -15.38 -9.22
C PRO A 38 -8.91 -13.94 -9.68
N TYR A 39 -8.91 -13.73 -11.00
CA TYR A 39 -9.23 -12.47 -11.64
C TYR A 39 -10.35 -12.65 -12.66
N ASN A 40 -11.04 -11.55 -12.95
CA ASN A 40 -12.05 -11.50 -14.00
C ASN A 40 -11.47 -10.92 -15.29
N THR A 41 -12.17 -11.11 -16.39
CA THR A 41 -11.80 -10.51 -17.68
C THR A 41 -13.00 -9.82 -18.33
N SER A 42 -12.75 -8.78 -19.11
CA SER A 42 -13.80 -8.04 -19.82
C SER A 42 -13.32 -7.52 -21.18
N ASN A 43 -14.25 -7.34 -22.11
CA ASN A 43 -14.03 -6.70 -23.40
C ASN A 43 -14.65 -5.30 -23.48
N GLU A 44 -15.25 -4.81 -22.40
CA GLU A 44 -15.86 -3.48 -22.34
C GLU A 44 -14.84 -2.37 -22.56
N ILE A 45 -15.31 -1.20 -22.99
CA ILE A 45 -14.44 -0.03 -23.17
C ILE A 45 -13.97 0.47 -21.79
N PHE A 46 -14.88 0.54 -20.82
CA PHE A 46 -14.63 0.98 -19.44
C PHE A 46 -15.22 -0.02 -18.44
N PRO A 47 -14.47 -1.07 -18.06
CA PRO A 47 -14.99 -2.08 -17.16
C PRO A 47 -15.23 -1.49 -15.77
N ALA A 48 -16.43 -1.70 -15.22
CA ALA A 48 -16.83 -1.14 -13.92
C ALA A 48 -15.93 -1.58 -12.75
N GLY A 49 -15.29 -2.76 -12.86
CA GLY A 49 -14.36 -3.26 -11.85
C GLY A 49 -13.00 -2.53 -11.80
N CYS A 50 -12.72 -1.65 -12.75
CA CYS A 50 -11.47 -0.90 -12.83
C CYS A 50 -11.59 0.47 -12.18
N LYS A 51 -10.86 0.67 -11.08
CA LYS A 51 -10.84 1.90 -10.28
C LYS A 51 -10.05 3.03 -10.95
N TRP A 52 -10.54 3.55 -12.07
CA TRP A 52 -9.84 4.56 -12.87
C TRP A 52 -9.80 5.94 -12.21
N ASP A 53 -10.83 6.27 -11.44
CA ASP A 53 -11.06 7.54 -10.76
C ASP A 53 -10.27 7.69 -9.45
N GLN A 54 -9.77 6.58 -8.89
CA GLN A 54 -8.99 6.61 -7.67
C GLN A 54 -7.56 7.09 -7.91
N LYS A 55 -7.12 8.07 -7.10
CA LYS A 55 -5.73 8.54 -7.09
C LYS A 55 -4.81 7.37 -6.73
N LYS A 56 -3.96 6.97 -7.66
CA LYS A 56 -3.06 5.82 -7.50
C LYS A 56 -1.88 6.20 -6.60
N PRO A 57 -1.62 5.46 -5.52
CA PRO A 57 -0.36 5.58 -4.78
C PRO A 57 0.84 5.26 -5.68
N GLY A 58 1.94 5.99 -5.47
CA GLY A 58 3.21 5.69 -6.12
C GLY A 58 3.85 4.46 -5.46
N LEU A 59 3.46 3.26 -5.92
CA LEU A 59 4.01 1.99 -5.44
C LEU A 59 4.69 1.23 -6.58
N THR A 60 5.84 0.64 -6.26
CA THR A 60 6.62 -0.24 -7.14
C THR A 60 6.73 -1.63 -6.51
N LEU A 61 7.19 -2.62 -7.29
CA LEU A 61 7.33 -4.00 -6.81
C LEU A 61 8.18 -4.14 -5.53
N GLN A 62 9.10 -3.21 -5.28
CA GLN A 62 9.93 -3.23 -4.09
C GLN A 62 9.14 -3.03 -2.79
N ALA A 63 7.96 -2.42 -2.87
CA ALA A 63 7.07 -2.22 -1.74
C ALA A 63 6.13 -3.41 -1.47
N VAL A 64 6.25 -4.49 -2.24
CA VAL A 64 5.37 -5.67 -2.12
C VAL A 64 5.94 -6.65 -1.12
N SER A 65 5.15 -6.98 -0.10
CA SER A 65 5.40 -8.08 0.82
C SER A 65 4.48 -9.27 0.52
N GLY A 66 4.83 -10.45 1.01
CA GLY A 66 4.05 -11.68 0.76
C GLY A 66 4.09 -12.17 -0.69
N LYS A 67 3.16 -13.07 -1.05
CA LYS A 67 3.08 -13.67 -2.39
C LYS A 67 1.70 -13.50 -3.02
N GLY A 68 1.67 -13.19 -4.31
CA GLY A 68 0.45 -12.95 -5.07
C GLY A 68 0.32 -13.78 -6.35
N THR A 69 -0.84 -13.67 -6.99
CA THR A 69 -1.07 -14.17 -8.35
C THR A 69 -0.24 -13.36 -9.33
N CYS A 70 0.54 -14.04 -10.18
CA CYS A 70 1.41 -13.40 -11.15
C CYS A 70 1.01 -13.67 -12.60
N LEU A 71 1.22 -12.65 -13.43
CA LEU A 71 0.96 -12.66 -14.87
C LEU A 71 2.17 -12.17 -15.65
N GLY A 72 2.40 -12.75 -16.83
CA GLY A 72 3.50 -12.41 -17.75
C GLY A 72 4.74 -13.27 -17.59
N THR A 73 5.80 -12.94 -18.33
CA THR A 73 7.08 -13.64 -18.27
C THR A 73 7.86 -13.24 -17.03
N LEU A 74 8.09 -14.22 -16.14
CA LEU A 74 8.90 -14.00 -14.96
C LEU A 74 10.40 -13.84 -15.30
N PRO A 75 11.19 -13.18 -14.42
CA PRO A 75 12.63 -13.13 -14.56
C PRO A 75 13.24 -14.55 -14.56
N PRO A 76 14.41 -14.76 -15.21
CA PRO A 76 15.10 -16.06 -15.20
C PRO A 76 15.39 -16.58 -13.79
N ASN A 77 15.66 -15.67 -12.85
CA ASN A 77 15.95 -15.97 -11.44
C ASN A 77 14.68 -16.17 -10.60
N GLY A 78 13.51 -16.24 -11.24
CA GLY A 78 12.21 -16.32 -10.60
C GLY A 78 11.71 -14.97 -10.08
N CYS A 79 10.57 -15.00 -9.39
CA CYS A 79 9.98 -13.84 -8.73
C CYS A 79 9.62 -14.20 -7.27
N PRO A 80 10.27 -13.58 -6.26
CA PRO A 80 10.05 -13.91 -4.85
C PRO A 80 8.62 -13.72 -4.36
N VAL A 81 7.91 -12.74 -4.96
CA VAL A 81 6.55 -12.34 -4.59
C VAL A 81 5.47 -13.07 -5.39
N CYS A 82 5.82 -14.10 -6.18
CA CYS A 82 4.86 -14.91 -6.93
C CYS A 82 4.52 -16.21 -6.23
N SER A 83 3.22 -16.48 -6.10
CA SER A 83 2.66 -17.74 -5.60
C SER A 83 2.17 -18.64 -6.75
N LEU A 84 1.41 -18.04 -7.67
CA LEU A 84 0.79 -18.72 -8.79
C LEU A 84 1.22 -18.04 -10.10
N ASN A 85 1.69 -18.85 -11.05
CA ASN A 85 2.08 -18.37 -12.37
C ASN A 85 1.00 -18.77 -13.36
N ASN A 86 0.05 -17.87 -13.59
CA ASN A 86 -0.94 -18.07 -14.64
C ASN A 86 -0.45 -17.39 -15.91
N TYR A 87 0.34 -18.11 -16.71
CA TYR A 87 0.55 -17.73 -18.10
C TYR A 87 -0.73 -18.04 -18.88
N SER A 88 -1.73 -17.17 -18.75
CA SER A 88 -2.90 -17.19 -19.61
C SER A 88 -2.83 -15.97 -20.50
N LYS A 89 -2.72 -16.22 -21.81
CA LYS A 89 -2.96 -15.20 -22.82
C LYS A 89 -4.46 -14.93 -22.81
N ALA A 90 -4.91 -14.12 -21.84
CA ALA A 90 -6.30 -13.73 -21.73
C ALA A 90 -6.74 -13.14 -23.08
N GLN A 91 -7.73 -13.78 -23.70
CA GLN A 91 -8.26 -13.36 -25.00
C GLN A 91 -9.06 -12.05 -24.89
N SER A 92 -9.44 -11.68 -23.66
CA SER A 92 -10.20 -10.47 -23.36
C SER A 92 -9.30 -9.24 -23.27
N LYS A 93 -9.84 -8.06 -23.59
CA LYS A 93 -9.14 -6.77 -23.58
C LYS A 93 -8.63 -6.35 -22.19
N TRP A 94 -9.37 -6.69 -21.13
CA TRP A 94 -9.07 -6.26 -19.76
C TRP A 94 -8.96 -7.43 -18.80
N ILE A 95 -7.99 -7.35 -17.89
CA ILE A 95 -7.86 -8.22 -16.72
C ILE A 95 -8.14 -7.39 -15.47
N ILE A 96 -9.11 -7.85 -14.68
CA ILE A 96 -9.72 -7.11 -13.58
C ILE A 96 -9.42 -7.87 -12.28
N PRO A 97 -8.75 -7.26 -11.29
CA PRO A 97 -8.53 -7.90 -10.00
C PRO A 97 -9.87 -8.06 -9.25
N PRO A 98 -9.93 -8.91 -8.21
CA PRO A 98 -11.09 -8.97 -7.33
C PRO A 98 -11.29 -7.62 -6.61
N SER A 99 -12.47 -7.45 -6.00
CA SER A 99 -12.78 -6.22 -5.25
C SER A 99 -11.69 -5.91 -4.22
N GLY A 100 -11.26 -4.64 -4.18
CA GLY A 100 -10.16 -4.20 -3.31
C GLY A 100 -8.75 -4.43 -3.88
N GLY A 101 -8.59 -5.33 -4.85
CA GLY A 101 -7.31 -5.68 -5.45
C GLY A 101 -6.81 -4.67 -6.48
N TRP A 102 -5.50 -4.71 -6.70
CA TRP A 102 -4.76 -3.94 -7.70
C TRP A 102 -3.74 -4.83 -8.40
N TRP A 103 -3.22 -4.36 -9.53
CA TRP A 103 -2.05 -4.95 -10.17
C TRP A 103 -0.85 -4.04 -10.00
N ILE A 104 0.30 -4.62 -9.68
CA ILE A 104 1.57 -3.89 -9.69
C ILE A 104 2.47 -4.49 -10.76
N CYS A 105 2.90 -3.65 -11.68
CA CYS A 105 3.68 -4.04 -12.84
C CYS A 105 5.16 -3.74 -12.62
N SER A 106 6.05 -4.59 -13.14
CA SER A 106 7.49 -4.47 -12.83
C SER A 106 8.18 -3.21 -13.36
N GLN A 107 7.62 -2.53 -14.35
CA GLN A 107 8.12 -1.29 -14.95
C GLN A 107 7.15 -0.12 -14.76
N THR A 108 5.84 -0.35 -14.83
CA THR A 108 4.83 0.74 -14.80
C THR A 108 4.23 1.02 -13.42
N GLY A 109 4.51 0.17 -12.41
CA GLY A 109 3.99 0.34 -11.06
C GLY A 109 2.51 0.01 -10.93
N LEU A 110 1.82 0.68 -10.01
CA LEU A 110 0.45 0.33 -9.62
C LEU A 110 -0.60 0.69 -10.69
N THR A 111 -1.45 -0.26 -11.03
CA THR A 111 -2.53 -0.14 -12.02
C THR A 111 -3.82 -0.83 -11.53
N PRO A 112 -5.01 -0.24 -11.78
CA PRO A 112 -6.27 -0.82 -11.32
C PRO A 112 -6.67 -2.06 -12.13
N CYS A 113 -6.35 -2.07 -13.43
CA CYS A 113 -6.63 -3.15 -14.36
C CYS A 113 -5.52 -3.20 -15.42
N LEU A 114 -5.39 -4.36 -16.06
CA LEU A 114 -4.41 -4.56 -17.13
C LEU A 114 -5.12 -4.58 -18.48
N ASN A 115 -4.60 -3.81 -19.43
CA ASN A 115 -5.02 -3.87 -20.82
C ASN A 115 -4.16 -4.90 -21.56
N THR A 116 -4.77 -5.94 -22.14
CA THR A 116 -4.03 -7.01 -22.82
C THR A 116 -3.49 -6.63 -24.19
N GLN A 117 -4.00 -5.55 -24.82
CA GLN A 117 -3.53 -5.06 -26.12
C GLN A 117 -2.31 -4.16 -25.99
N VAL A 118 -2.24 -3.37 -24.92
CA VAL A 118 -1.05 -2.57 -24.56
C VAL A 118 0.00 -3.45 -23.87
N PHE A 119 -0.41 -4.61 -23.35
CA PHE A 119 0.47 -5.53 -22.67
C PHE A 119 1.42 -6.25 -23.62
N ASN A 120 2.72 -6.01 -23.46
CA ASN A 120 3.74 -6.93 -23.92
C ASN A 120 4.03 -8.00 -22.85
N SER A 121 3.41 -9.17 -22.97
CA SER A 121 3.63 -10.32 -22.08
C SER A 121 5.06 -10.83 -22.00
N SER A 122 5.89 -10.44 -22.96
CA SER A 122 7.27 -10.86 -23.06
C SER A 122 8.25 -9.94 -22.36
N ALA A 123 7.83 -8.75 -21.91
CA ALA A 123 8.74 -7.72 -21.36
C ALA A 123 8.55 -7.41 -19.87
N GLU A 124 7.42 -7.81 -19.28
CA GLU A 124 7.05 -7.40 -17.92
C GLU A 124 6.23 -8.48 -17.22
N TYR A 125 6.47 -8.66 -15.92
CA TYR A 125 5.60 -9.44 -15.04
C TYR A 125 4.85 -8.53 -14.08
N ARG A 126 3.75 -9.07 -13.54
CA ARG A 126 2.86 -8.34 -12.64
C ARG A 126 2.41 -9.20 -11.51
N VAL A 127 2.11 -8.56 -10.41
CA VAL A 127 1.66 -9.22 -9.18
C VAL A 127 0.34 -8.61 -8.77
N MET A 128 -0.64 -9.44 -8.43
CA MET A 128 -1.88 -8.99 -7.83
C MET A 128 -1.62 -8.67 -6.36
N VAL A 129 -2.09 -7.51 -5.89
CA VAL A 129 -1.85 -7.02 -4.53
C VAL A 129 -3.08 -6.39 -3.91
N LEU A 130 -3.11 -6.38 -2.58
CA LEU A 130 -3.93 -5.46 -1.79
C LEU A 130 -3.07 -4.26 -1.41
N VAL A 131 -3.66 -3.06 -1.43
CA VAL A 131 -2.98 -1.82 -1.06
C VAL A 131 -3.69 -1.19 0.13
N PHE A 132 -2.92 -0.83 1.15
CA PHE A 132 -3.44 -0.20 2.35
C PHE A 132 -2.48 0.88 2.85
N PRO A 133 -2.98 1.89 3.60
CA PRO A 133 -2.12 2.85 4.25
C PRO A 133 -1.17 2.13 5.20
N LYS A 134 0.09 2.57 5.23
CA LYS A 134 1.07 2.04 6.17
C LYS A 134 0.70 2.51 7.58
N ILE A 135 0.57 1.56 8.51
CA ILE A 135 0.14 1.82 9.88
C ILE A 135 1.19 1.29 10.83
N ASN A 136 1.65 2.16 11.72
CA ASN A 136 2.57 1.82 12.80
C ASN A 136 1.77 1.53 14.07
N TYR A 137 2.16 0.46 14.73
CA TYR A 137 1.67 0.05 16.03
C TYR A 137 2.60 0.60 17.12
N HIS A 138 2.00 1.11 18.18
CA HIS A 138 2.70 1.47 19.41
C HIS A 138 1.96 0.88 20.61
N SER A 139 2.71 0.23 21.49
CA SER A 139 2.18 -0.16 22.79
C SER A 139 1.88 1.08 23.62
N GLU A 140 1.06 0.93 24.65
CA GLU A 140 0.80 2.01 25.60
C GLU A 140 2.09 2.62 26.19
N GLY A 141 3.07 1.77 26.55
CA GLY A 141 4.35 2.20 27.12
C GLY A 141 5.20 3.04 26.17
N ASP A 142 5.23 2.71 24.87
CA ASP A 142 6.03 3.43 23.87
C ASP A 142 5.63 4.92 23.78
N LEU A 143 4.34 5.21 23.97
CA LEU A 143 3.86 6.59 23.92
C LEU A 143 4.26 7.36 25.18
N TYR A 144 4.20 6.72 26.35
CA TYR A 144 4.68 7.33 27.59
C TYR A 144 6.16 7.67 27.51
N ASP A 145 6.99 6.79 26.94
CA ASP A 145 8.41 7.05 26.73
C ASP A 145 8.64 8.18 25.73
N LEU A 146 7.87 8.24 24.64
CA LEU A 146 7.93 9.35 23.69
C LEU A 146 7.55 10.70 24.33
N TRP A 147 6.52 10.71 25.19
CA TRP A 147 6.04 11.91 25.87
C TRP A 147 6.96 12.35 27.02
N THR A 148 7.63 11.41 27.68
CA THR A 148 8.55 11.67 28.80
C THR A 148 10.02 11.75 28.36
N GLY A 149 10.31 11.55 27.07
CA GLY A 149 11.67 11.51 26.54
C GLY A 149 12.51 10.35 27.07
N GLY A 150 11.87 9.24 27.46
CA GLY A 150 12.54 8.07 28.06
C GLY A 150 13.18 8.34 29.41
N THR A 151 12.76 9.39 30.13
CA THR A 151 13.29 9.73 31.46
C THR A 151 12.25 9.43 32.55
N PRO A 152 12.60 8.66 33.60
CA PRO A 152 11.72 8.49 34.74
C PRO A 152 11.65 9.83 35.48
N THR A 153 10.56 10.56 35.27
CA THR A 153 10.21 11.78 36.02
C THR A 153 11.34 12.82 36.11
N GLN A 154 11.79 13.38 34.98
CA GLN A 154 12.38 14.71 35.01
C GLN A 154 11.48 15.69 34.26
N GLN A 155 11.12 16.75 34.99
CA GLN A 155 10.22 17.81 34.58
C GLN A 155 10.50 18.25 33.14
N ILE A 156 9.49 18.14 32.28
CA ILE A 156 9.50 18.71 30.93
C ILE A 156 9.76 20.21 31.10
N ILE A 157 11.01 20.64 30.87
CA ILE A 157 11.32 22.07 30.72
C ILE A 157 10.63 22.49 29.42
N ARG A 158 9.42 23.04 29.55
CA ARG A 158 8.69 23.67 28.46
C ARG A 158 9.55 24.80 27.91
N THR A 159 10.27 24.55 26.82
CA THR A 159 10.84 25.63 26.02
C THR A 159 9.68 26.33 25.32
N LYS A 160 9.42 27.58 25.74
CA LYS A 160 8.48 28.50 25.10
C LYS A 160 8.87 28.60 23.61
N ARG A 161 8.08 28.01 22.72
CA ARG A 161 8.16 28.32 21.28
C ARG A 161 7.53 29.69 21.10
N GLU A 162 8.34 30.72 20.93
CA GLU A 162 7.81 32.00 20.45
C GLU A 162 7.34 31.80 19.01
N ALA A 163 6.10 32.22 18.73
CA ALA A 163 5.59 32.25 17.38
C ALA A 163 6.37 33.33 16.61
N LEU A 164 7.26 32.92 15.72
CA LEU A 164 7.69 33.78 14.62
C LEU A 164 6.50 33.91 13.68
N THR A 165 5.63 34.88 13.94
CA THR A 165 4.59 35.34 13.02
C THR A 165 5.25 35.80 11.73
N ILE A 166 5.26 34.96 10.69
CA ILE A 166 5.61 35.37 9.33
C ILE A 166 4.35 35.97 8.72
N THR A 167 4.23 37.30 8.75
CA THR A 167 3.12 38.02 8.14
C THR A 167 3.27 37.97 6.62
N LEU A 168 2.39 37.22 5.96
CA LEU A 168 2.33 37.05 4.50
C LEU A 168 1.73 38.30 3.81
N ALA A 169 2.31 39.48 4.02
CA ALA A 169 1.80 40.74 3.47
C ALA A 169 2.73 41.39 2.43
N ALA A 170 3.90 40.80 2.13
CA ALA A 170 4.89 41.40 1.24
C ALA A 170 5.04 40.73 -0.14
N LEU A 171 4.18 39.75 -0.49
CA LEU A 171 4.27 39.01 -1.77
C LEU A 171 3.24 39.45 -2.84
N PHE A 172 2.44 40.48 -2.56
CA PHE A 172 1.63 41.16 -3.57
C PHE A 172 1.74 42.67 -3.36
N GLY A 173 2.91 43.21 -3.73
CA GLY A 173 3.08 44.61 -4.09
C GLY A 173 3.16 44.72 -5.60
#